data_AF-A0A6L3K7X9-F1
#
_entry.id   AF-A0A6L3K7X9-F1
#
_cell.length_a   1.000
_cell.length_b   1.000
_cell.length_c   1.000
_cell.angle_alpha   90.00
_cell.angle_beta   90.00
_cell.angle_gamma   90.00
#
_symmetry.space_group_name_H-M   'P 1'
#
loop_
_entity.id
_entity.type
_entity.pdbx_description
1 polymer ?
#
loop_
_entity_poly.entity_id
_entity_poly.type
_entity_poly.pdbx_seq_one_letter_code
_entity_poly.pdbx_strand_id
1 'polypeptide(L)' 'MNVDFTCSCQMKIDLENSADVFSFFEENYSLPAIADNLDTLSPKELRCACCLMGVALVALSQKKTIWERLKTMGLGNKE' A
#
# COMPACT_ATOMS: atom_id res chain seq x y z
N MET A 1 16.59 4.35 9.77
CA MET A 1 15.58 4.32 10.86
C MET A 1 14.48 3.39 10.39
N ASN A 2 14.29 2.25 11.05
CA ASN A 2 13.16 1.36 10.75
C ASN A 2 11.96 1.98 11.45
N VAL A 3 11.23 2.84 10.72
CA VAL A 3 9.99 3.42 11.25
C VAL A 3 8.97 2.30 11.18
N ASP A 4 8.83 1.58 12.30
CA ASP A 4 7.68 0.73 12.51
C ASP A 4 6.44 1.62 12.42
N PHE A 5 5.73 1.56 11.29
CA PHE A 5 4.41 2.14 11.13
C PHE A 5 3.42 1.32 11.96
N THR A 6 3.55 1.41 13.29
CA THR A 6 2.65 0.83 14.29
C THR A 6 1.45 1.74 14.46
N CYS A 7 0.59 1.74 13.44
CA CYS A 7 -0.73 2.35 13.52
C CYS A 7 -1.78 1.25 13.60
N SER A 8 -2.61 1.32 14.63
CA SER A 8 -3.73 0.42 14.87
C SER A 8 -4.97 0.85 14.08
N CYS A 9 -4.80 1.05 12.77
CA CYS A 9 -5.89 1.41 11.88
C CYS A 9 -6.51 0.14 11.31
N GLN A 10 -7.83 -0.03 11.41
CA GLN A 10 -8.53 -1.19 10.85
C GLN A 10 -8.20 -1.37 9.35
N MET A 11 -8.14 -0.26 8.62
CA MET A 11 -7.80 -0.22 7.20
C MET A 11 -6.42 -0.84 6.89
N LYS A 12 -5.44 -0.75 7.82
CA LYS A 12 -4.13 -1.38 7.65
C LYS A 12 -4.24 -2.90 7.71
N ILE A 13 -4.99 -3.40 8.69
CA ILE A 13 -5.24 -4.84 8.86
C ILE A 13 -5.97 -5.38 7.63
N ASP A 14 -6.96 -4.64 7.13
CA ASP A 14 -7.72 -5.03 5.94
C ASP A 14 -6.81 -5.09 4.70
N LEU A 15 -5.89 -4.13 4.55
CA LEU A 15 -4.90 -4.13 3.47
C LEU A 15 -3.90 -5.29 3.60
N GLU A 16 -3.39 -5.57 4.80
CA GLU A 16 -2.46 -6.69 5.06
C GLU A 16 -3.11 -8.05 4.80
N ASN A 17 -4.43 -8.16 4.98
CA ASN A 17 -5.21 -9.35 4.67
C ASN A 17 -5.71 -9.40 3.21
N SER A 18 -5.54 -8.33 2.44
CA SER A 18 -5.98 -8.28 1.05
C SER A 18 -5.12 -9.17 0.15
N ALA A 19 -5.76 -9.85 -0.81
CA ALA A 19 -5.05 -10.71 -1.76
C ALA A 19 -4.23 -9.90 -2.78
N ASP A 20 -4.74 -8.73 -3.16
CA ASP A 20 -3.99 -7.76 -3.97
C ASP A 20 -4.19 -6.34 -3.45
N VAL A 21 -3.05 -5.71 -3.17
CA VAL A 21 -2.96 -4.35 -2.62
C VAL A 21 -3.61 -3.34 -3.56
N PHE A 22 -3.45 -3.46 -4.88
CA PHE A 22 -3.98 -2.47 -5.82
C PHE A 22 -5.48 -2.56 -5.96
N SER A 23 -6.02 -3.78 -6.11
CA SER A 23 -7.47 -4.00 -6.16
C SER A 23 -8.13 -3.48 -4.87
N PHE A 24 -7.51 -3.69 -3.71
CA PHE A 24 -8.01 -3.15 -2.46
C PHE A 24 -8.13 -1.62 -2.48
N PHE A 25 -7.14 -0.89 -3.00
CA PHE A 25 -7.23 0.56 -3.12
C PHE A 25 -8.29 0.99 -4.15
N GLU A 26 -8.38 0.32 -5.30
CA GLU A 26 -9.36 0.67 -6.33
C GLU A 26 -10.81 0.50 -5.84
N GLU A 27 -11.07 -0.58 -5.09
CA GLU A 27 -12.40 -0.91 -4.58
C GLU A 27 -12.81 -0.06 -3.37
N ASN A 28 -11.86 0.27 -2.48
CA ASN A 28 -12.16 0.90 -1.20
C ASN A 28 -11.81 2.39 -1.13
N TYR A 29 -10.94 2.87 -2.03
CA TYR A 29 -10.28 4.17 -1.92
C TYR A 29 -10.14 4.86 -3.28
N SER A 30 -11.23 5.49 -3.74
CA SER A 30 -11.20 6.35 -4.93
C SER A 30 -10.23 7.52 -4.72
N LEU A 31 -9.18 7.58 -5.56
CA LEU A 31 -8.16 8.64 -5.51
C LEU A 31 -8.76 10.05 -5.64
N PRO A 32 -9.70 10.32 -6.57
CA PRO A 32 -10.40 11.61 -6.62
C PRO A 32 -11.12 11.95 -5.32
N ALA A 33 -11.85 10.98 -4.75
CA ALA A 33 -12.59 11.21 -3.51
C ALA A 33 -11.65 11.50 -2.33
N ILE A 34 -10.49 10.85 -2.26
CA ILE A 34 -9.48 11.16 -1.23
C ILE A 34 -8.91 12.56 -1.42
N ALA A 35 -8.58 12.94 -2.66
CA ALA A 35 -8.02 14.25 -2.97
C ALA A 35 -8.99 15.38 -2.60
N ASP A 36 -10.28 15.20 -2.93
CA ASP A 36 -11.33 16.19 -2.68
C ASP A 36 -11.72 16.32 -1.21
N ASN A 37 -11.44 15.31 -0.39
CA ASN A 37 -11.80 15.29 1.03
C ASN A 37 -10.58 15.36 1.96
N LEU A 38 -9.36 15.54 1.43
CA LEU A 38 -8.12 15.44 2.21
C LEU A 38 -8.06 16.47 3.35
N ASP A 39 -8.56 17.68 3.10
CA ASP A 39 -8.66 18.80 4.04
C ASP A 39 -9.75 18.60 5.10
N THR A 40 -10.72 17.72 4.83
CA THR A 40 -11.80 17.38 5.75
C THR A 40 -11.42 16.25 6.72
N LEU A 41 -10.34 15.52 6.44
CA LEU A 41 -9.89 14.42 7.28
C LEU A 41 -9.39 14.90 8.63
N SER A 42 -9.81 14.21 9.69
CA SER A 42 -9.25 14.44 11.02
C SER A 42 -7.76 14.06 11.08
N PRO A 43 -6.99 14.61 12.03
CA PRO A 43 -5.60 14.21 12.23
C PRO A 43 -5.41 12.70 12.45
N LYS A 44 -6.42 12.00 12.99
CA LYS A 44 -6.38 10.54 13.18
C LYS A 44 -6.54 9.80 11.85
N GLU A 45 -7.46 10.24 11.00
CA GLU A 45 -7.68 9.66 9.67
C GLU A 45 -6.49 9.91 8.76
N LEU A 46 -5.90 11.12 8.79
CA LEU A 46 -4.67 11.43 8.06
C LEU A 46 -3.51 10.51 8.46
N ARG A 47 -3.32 10.26 9.76
CA ARG A 47 -2.30 9.29 10.22
C ARG A 47 -2.55 7.89 9.68
N CYS A 48 -3.81 7.45 9.65
CA CYS A 48 -4.17 6.15 9.07
C CYS A 48 -3.94 6.10 7.56
N ALA A 49 -4.27 7.15 6.82
CA ALA A 49 -4.01 7.25 5.38
C ALA A 49 -2.51 7.20 5.06
N CYS A 50 -1.68 7.96 5.79
CA CYS A 50 -0.21 7.90 5.64
C CYS A 50 0.33 6.49 5.92
N CYS A 51 -0.24 5.81 6.91
CA CYS A 51 0.10 4.44 7.22
C CYS A 51 -0.24 3.46 6.10
N LEU A 52 -1.45 3.56 5.53
CA LEU A 52 -1.87 2.74 4.39
C LEU A 52 -0.90 2.89 3.22
N MET A 53 -0.55 4.14 2.90
CA MET A 53 0.40 4.46 1.84
C MET A 53 1.78 3.84 2.13
N GLY A 54 2.24 3.89 3.38
CA GLY A 54 3.50 3.27 3.79
C GLY A 54 3.52 1.75 3.53
N VAL A 55 2.48 1.04 3.95
CA VAL A 55 2.34 -0.41 3.72
C VAL A 55 2.30 -0.73 2.22
N ALA A 56 1.51 0.03 1.46
CA ALA A 56 1.42 -0.14 0.01
C ALA A 56 2.78 0.06 -0.68
N LEU A 57 3.53 1.10 -0.31
CA LEU A 57 4.88 1.36 -0.83
C LEU A 57 5.86 0.24 -0.50
N VAL A 58 5.81 -0.31 0.71
CA VAL A 58 6.64 -1.45 1.09
C VAL A 58 6.28 -2.67 0.24
N ALA A 59 4.99 -3.01 0.10
CA ALA A 59 4.54 -4.13 -0.73
C ALA A 59 4.99 -3.97 -2.20
N LEU A 60 4.89 -2.75 -2.74
CA LEU A 60 5.37 -2.39 -4.08
C LEU A 60 6.88 -2.56 -4.23
N SER A 61 7.66 -2.13 -3.23
CA SER A 61 9.12 -2.26 -3.24
C SER A 61 9.58 -3.72 -3.22
N GLN A 62 8.83 -4.58 -2.52
CA GLN A 62 9.10 -6.01 -2.45
C GLN A 62 8.78 -6.70 -3.79
N LYS A 63 7.65 -6.37 -4.44
CA LYS A 63 7.33 -6.88 -5.80
C LYS A 63 8.44 -6.54 -6.82
N LYS A 64 8.96 -5.30 -6.79
CA LYS A 64 10.12 -4.91 -7.64
C LYS A 64 11.37 -5.74 -7.31
N THR A 65 11.68 -5.91 -6.03
CA THR A 65 12.85 -6.70 -5.61
C THR A 65 12.73 -8.16 -6.01
N ILE A 66 11.53 -8.75 -5.89
CA ILE A 66 11.25 -10.12 -6.34
C ILE A 66 11.37 -10.22 -7.86
N TRP A 67 10.83 -9.26 -8.62
CA TRP A 67 10.98 -9.22 -10.07
C TRP A 67 12.44 -9.15 -10.51
N GLU A 68 13.24 -8.27 -9.91
CA GLU A 68 14.68 -8.20 -10.20
C GLU A 68 15.43 -9.48 -9.80
N ARG A 69 15.02 -10.14 -8.70
CA ARG A 69 15.53 -11.46 -8.32
C ARG A 69 15.15 -12.56 -9.32
N LEU A 70 13.91 -12.56 -9.82
CA LEU A 70 13.47 -13.51 -10.86
C LEU A 70 14.20 -13.29 -12.18
N LYS A 71 14.48 -12.03 -12.54
CA LYS A 71 15.25 -11.65 -13.72
C LYS A 71 16.70 -12.13 -13.63
N THR A 72 17.33 -11.99 -12.46
CA THR A 72 18.69 -12.51 -12.21
C THR A 72 18.75 -14.03 -12.15
N MET A 73 17.65 -14.70 -11.78
CA MET A 73 17.51 -16.16 -11.83
C MET A 73 17.13 -16.71 -13.22
N GLY A 74 17.00 -15.85 -14.25
CA GLY A 74 16.69 -16.28 -15.63
C GLY A 74 15.26 -16.81 -15.83
N LEU A 75 14.37 -16.60 -14.86
CA LEU A 75 12.98 -17.09 -14.87
C LEU A 75 11.98 -16.09 -15.47
N GLY A 76 12.47 -14.92 -15.91
CA GLY A 76 11.65 -13.89 -16.52
C GLY A 76 11.38 -14.14 -18.00
N ASN A 77 10.60 -15.18 -18.34
CA ASN A 77 9.98 -15.24 -19.66
C ASN A 77 8.77 -14.29 -19.68
N LYS A 78 8.85 -13.28 -20.55
CA LYS A 78 7.71 -12.50 -21.01
C LYS A 78 7.32 -13.05 -22.38
N GLU A 79 6.17 -13.69 -22.45
CA GLU A 79 5.31 -13.59 -23.64
C GLU A 79 4.45 -12.34 -23.51
#